data_AF-A0A1I1DX27-F1
#
_entry.id   AF-A0A1I1DX27-F1
#
_cell.length_a   1.000
_cell.length_b   1.000
_cell.length_c   1.000
_cell.angle_alpha   90.00
_cell.angle_beta   90.00
_cell.angle_gamma   90.00
#
_symmetry.space_group_name_H-M   'P 1'
#
loop_
_entity.id
_entity.type
_entity.pdbx_description
1 polymer ?
#
loop_
_entity_poly.entity_id
_entity_poly.type
_entity_poly.pdbx_seq_one_letter_code
_entity_poly.pdbx_strand_id
1 'polypeptide(L)'
;MKKHKQYLQKMLASEDAQMQKLHDIVQDAIMEEQLLTSKLSDDEENPSFGDRLADKVADFGGSWAFIITFGSILLCWIILNSFILISKPFDPYPYILLNLLLSCVAAMQAPVIMMSQNRQEAKDRKRSENDYMINLKSELEIRNLHQKIDLSTEEQYKHLCEIQQQQIELMLDILKHVKNPSAAGKTDSSNKA
;
A
#
# COMPACT_ATOMS: atom_id res chain seq x y z
N MET A 1 11.00 16.28 49.13
CA MET A 1 9.65 16.20 48.50
C MET A 1 9.42 17.18 47.35
N LYS A 2 9.74 18.49 47.47
CA LYS A 2 9.48 19.50 46.40
C LYS A 2 10.17 19.24 45.05
N LYS A 3 11.44 18.77 45.06
CA LYS A 3 12.22 18.47 43.84
C LYS A 3 11.63 17.31 43.01
N HIS A 4 11.09 16.30 43.66
CA HIS A 4 10.50 15.12 43.00
C HIS A 4 9.21 15.48 42.24
N LYS A 5 8.39 16.37 42.83
CA LYS A 5 7.16 16.86 42.19
C LYS A 5 7.46 17.72 40.95
N GLN A 6 8.52 18.53 40.99
CA GLN A 6 8.98 19.32 39.84
C GLN A 6 9.56 18.46 38.71
N TYR A 7 10.22 17.34 39.05
CA TYR A 7 10.72 16.37 38.09
C TYR A 7 9.57 15.66 37.35
N LEU A 8 8.56 15.18 38.09
CA LEU A 8 7.36 14.56 37.50
C LEU A 8 6.57 15.52 36.61
N GLN A 9 6.43 16.79 37.01
CA GLN A 9 5.79 17.80 36.16
C GLN A 9 6.56 18.07 34.86
N LYS A 10 7.90 18.09 34.91
CA LYS A 10 8.72 18.22 33.70
C LYS A 10 8.59 17.01 32.78
N MET A 11 8.54 15.81 33.34
CA MET A 11 8.40 14.56 32.59
C MET A 11 7.02 14.46 31.91
N LEU A 12 5.94 14.74 32.64
CA LEU A 12 4.58 14.78 32.09
C LEU A 12 4.43 15.83 30.99
N ALA A 13 4.96 17.04 31.21
CA ALA A 13 4.93 18.09 30.20
C ALA A 13 5.75 17.75 28.95
N SER A 14 6.83 16.95 29.07
CA SER A 14 7.58 16.47 27.92
C SER A 14 6.88 15.33 27.17
N GLU A 15 6.18 14.44 27.87
CA GLU A 15 5.40 13.35 27.24
C GLU A 15 4.21 13.90 26.45
N ASP A 16 3.46 14.86 26.99
CA ASP A 16 2.34 15.49 26.29
C ASP A 16 2.81 16.19 25.00
N ALA A 17 3.95 16.88 25.05
CA ALA A 17 4.53 17.54 23.89
C ALA A 17 5.07 16.55 22.82
N GLN A 18 5.56 15.39 23.24
CA GLN A 18 5.99 14.32 22.33
C GLN A 18 4.80 13.65 21.65
N MET A 19 3.71 13.40 22.37
CA MET A 19 2.46 12.88 21.81
C MET A 19 1.86 13.80 20.76
N GLN A 20 1.91 15.11 20.99
CA GLN A 20 1.40 16.11 20.05
C GLN A 20 2.20 16.13 18.74
N LYS A 21 3.54 16.09 18.83
CA LYS A 21 4.41 15.97 17.64
C LYS A 21 4.18 14.67 16.87
N LEU A 22 3.97 13.57 17.58
CA LEU A 22 3.71 12.28 16.94
C LEU A 22 2.38 12.33 16.17
N HIS A 23 1.36 12.99 16.73
CA HIS A 23 0.07 13.17 16.05
C HIS A 23 0.21 13.98 14.75
N ASP A 24 0.92 15.11 14.79
CA ASP A 24 1.14 15.96 13.59
C ASP A 24 1.92 15.20 12.50
N ILE A 25 2.97 14.47 12.87
CA ILE A 25 3.79 13.69 11.92
C ILE A 25 2.95 12.57 11.27
N VAL A 26 2.12 11.89 12.05
CA VAL A 26 1.22 10.84 11.53
C VAL A 26 0.17 11.44 10.61
N GLN A 27 -0.37 12.62 10.95
CA GLN A 27 -1.38 13.28 10.13
C GLN A 27 -0.82 13.76 8.78
N ASP A 28 0.40 14.32 8.78
CA ASP A 28 1.12 14.70 7.56
C ASP A 28 1.47 13.48 6.69
N ALA A 29 1.91 12.37 7.31
CA ALA A 29 2.22 11.14 6.59
C ALA A 29 0.97 10.51 5.94
N ILE A 30 -0.17 10.51 6.63
CA ILE A 30 -1.45 10.02 6.08
C ILE A 30 -1.92 10.90 4.91
N MET A 31 -1.73 12.23 4.99
CA MET A 31 -2.09 13.15 3.92
C MET A 31 -1.21 12.93 2.67
N GLU A 32 0.08 12.69 2.86
CA GLU A 32 1.02 12.38 1.77
C GLU A 32 0.70 11.02 1.12
N GLU A 33 0.31 10.02 1.93
CA GLU A 33 -0.12 8.70 1.45
C GLU A 33 -1.40 8.77 0.61
N GLN A 34 -2.39 9.58 1.03
CA GLN A 34 -3.63 9.80 0.27
C GLN A 34 -3.36 10.53 -1.06
N LEU A 35 -2.45 11.52 -1.07
CA LEU A 35 -2.08 12.23 -2.29
C LEU A 35 -1.36 11.33 -3.30
N LEU A 36 -0.47 10.46 -2.84
CA LEU A 36 0.24 9.50 -3.70
C LEU A 36 -0.73 8.47 -4.30
N THR A 37 -1.64 7.91 -3.49
CA THR A 37 -2.65 6.96 -3.96
C THR A 37 -3.58 7.60 -4.99
N SER A 38 -4.00 8.85 -4.77
CA SER A 38 -4.88 9.58 -5.71
C SER A 38 -4.21 9.84 -7.07
N LYS A 39 -2.92 10.20 -7.08
CA LYS A 39 -2.17 10.48 -8.32
C LYS A 39 -1.98 9.24 -9.20
N LEU A 40 -1.98 8.05 -8.59
CA LEU A 40 -1.85 6.78 -9.29
C LEU A 40 -3.16 6.34 -9.96
N SER A 41 -4.30 6.76 -9.41
CA SER A 41 -5.62 6.53 -9.99
C SER A 41 -6.01 7.52 -11.09
N ASP A 42 -5.43 8.72 -11.10
CA ASP A 42 -5.88 9.82 -11.99
C ASP A 42 -5.22 9.82 -13.38
N ASP A 43 -4.28 8.90 -13.62
CA ASP A 43 -3.59 8.75 -14.91
C ASP A 43 -4.38 7.84 -15.89
N GLU A 44 -5.71 7.87 -15.78
CA GLU A 44 -6.65 7.40 -16.79
C GLU A 44 -6.56 8.40 -17.96
N GLU A 45 -5.59 8.18 -18.86
CA GLU A 45 -5.53 8.85 -20.16
C GLU A 45 -6.92 8.85 -20.79
N ASN A 46 -7.44 10.05 -21.12
CA ASN A 46 -8.72 10.20 -21.81
C ASN A 46 -8.71 9.32 -23.08
N PRO A 47 -9.43 8.19 -23.10
CA PRO A 47 -9.26 7.22 -24.18
C PRO A 47 -9.84 7.79 -25.47
N SER A 48 -9.10 7.65 -26.58
CA SER A 48 -9.58 8.07 -27.89
C SER A 48 -10.89 7.35 -28.25
N PHE A 49 -11.70 7.92 -29.14
CA PHE A 49 -12.93 7.29 -29.60
C PHE A 49 -12.71 5.87 -30.13
N GLY A 50 -11.57 5.61 -30.78
CA GLY A 50 -11.18 4.28 -31.25
C GLY A 50 -10.90 3.31 -30.10
N ASP A 51 -10.27 3.79 -29.03
CA ASP A 51 -9.95 2.96 -27.86
C ASP A 51 -11.19 2.51 -27.12
N ARG A 52 -12.14 3.44 -26.94
CA ARG A 52 -13.44 3.19 -26.30
C ARG A 52 -14.29 2.21 -27.11
N LEU A 53 -14.22 2.28 -28.45
CA LEU A 53 -14.93 1.35 -29.31
C LEU A 53 -14.29 -0.04 -29.26
N ALA A 54 -12.95 -0.12 -29.27
CA ALA A 54 -12.23 -1.39 -29.16
C ALA A 54 -12.50 -2.11 -27.81
N ASP A 55 -12.54 -1.37 -26.69
CA ASP A 55 -12.87 -1.95 -25.37
C ASP A 55 -14.28 -2.54 -25.38
N LYS A 56 -15.26 -1.78 -25.88
CA LYS A 56 -16.65 -2.26 -25.98
C LYS A 56 -16.79 -3.49 -26.89
N VAL A 57 -16.04 -3.53 -28.00
CA VAL A 57 -16.07 -4.69 -28.92
C VAL A 57 -15.40 -5.91 -28.29
N ALA A 58 -14.31 -5.74 -27.54
CA ALA A 58 -13.66 -6.82 -26.81
C ALA A 58 -14.55 -7.37 -25.69
N ASP A 59 -15.16 -6.49 -24.88
CA ASP A 59 -16.08 -6.85 -23.81
C ASP A 59 -17.33 -7.56 -24.34
N PHE A 60 -17.88 -7.07 -25.45
CA PHE A 60 -19.05 -7.66 -26.08
C PHE A 60 -18.71 -9.02 -26.73
N GLY A 61 -17.57 -9.11 -27.42
CA GLY A 61 -17.10 -10.34 -28.06
C GLY A 61 -16.73 -11.45 -27.06
N GLY A 62 -16.31 -11.10 -25.84
CA GLY A 62 -15.97 -12.04 -24.78
C GLY A 62 -17.15 -12.52 -23.92
N SER A 63 -18.36 -11.98 -24.12
CA SER A 63 -19.51 -12.30 -23.27
C SER A 63 -20.19 -13.62 -23.67
N TRP A 64 -20.56 -14.42 -22.67
CA TRP A 64 -21.35 -15.64 -22.85
C TRP A 64 -22.69 -15.39 -23.57
N ALA A 65 -23.31 -14.23 -23.34
CA ALA A 65 -24.57 -13.86 -24.00
C ALA A 65 -24.40 -13.63 -25.51
N PHE A 66 -23.26 -13.09 -25.93
CA PHE A 66 -22.94 -12.90 -27.35
C PHE A 66 -22.75 -14.24 -28.06
N ILE A 67 -22.00 -15.18 -27.46
CA ILE A 67 -21.76 -16.52 -28.01
C ILE A 67 -23.09 -17.25 -28.25
N ILE A 68 -24.00 -17.22 -27.27
CA ILE A 68 -25.30 -17.90 -27.36
C ILE A 68 -26.20 -17.25 -28.42
N THR A 69 -26.25 -15.92 -28.47
CA THR A 69 -27.09 -15.18 -29.43
C THR A 69 -26.58 -15.36 -30.86
N PHE A 70 -25.27 -15.24 -31.06
CA PHE A 70 -24.62 -15.43 -32.36
C PHE A 70 -24.82 -16.87 -32.87
N GLY A 71 -24.60 -17.87 -32.02
CA GLY A 71 -24.88 -19.28 -32.35
C GLY A 71 -26.35 -19.52 -32.73
N SER A 72 -27.29 -18.90 -32.00
CA SER A 72 -28.73 -19.01 -32.29
C SER A 72 -29.11 -18.40 -33.65
N ILE A 73 -28.51 -17.28 -34.02
CA ILE A 73 -28.72 -16.63 -35.33
C ILE A 73 -28.20 -17.54 -36.46
N LEU A 74 -27.01 -18.14 -36.30
CA LEU A 74 -26.46 -19.08 -37.28
C LEU A 74 -27.37 -20.31 -37.45
N LEU A 75 -27.84 -20.87 -36.34
CA LEU A 75 -28.73 -22.02 -36.35
C LEU A 75 -30.06 -21.67 -37.03
N CYS A 76 -30.61 -20.49 -36.76
CA CYS A 76 -31.80 -19.97 -37.42
C CYS A 76 -31.59 -19.79 -38.94
N TRP A 77 -30.44 -19.25 -39.36
CA TRP A 77 -30.08 -19.08 -40.77
C TRP A 77 -30.02 -20.42 -41.52
N ILE A 78 -29.42 -21.43 -40.89
CA ILE A 78 -29.33 -22.80 -41.42
C ILE A 78 -30.73 -23.40 -41.55
N ILE A 79 -31.57 -23.29 -40.52
CA ILE A 79 -32.96 -23.82 -40.55
C ILE A 79 -33.78 -23.14 -41.64
N LEU A 80 -33.71 -21.81 -41.75
CA LEU A 80 -34.44 -21.04 -42.76
C LEU A 80 -34.04 -21.42 -44.19
N ASN A 81 -32.75 -21.52 -44.49
CA ASN A 81 -32.27 -21.88 -45.82
C ASN A 81 -32.49 -23.37 -46.15
N SER A 82 -32.44 -24.26 -45.16
CA SER A 82 -32.60 -25.71 -45.37
C SER A 82 -34.05 -26.17 -45.46
N PHE A 83 -34.95 -25.63 -44.62
CA PHE A 83 -36.33 -26.13 -44.49
C PHE A 83 -37.40 -25.22 -45.08
N ILE A 84 -37.21 -23.90 -45.09
CA ILE A 84 -38.25 -22.94 -45.46
C ILE A 84 -38.12 -22.47 -46.90
N LEU A 85 -36.90 -22.47 -47.45
CA LEU A 85 -36.59 -22.00 -48.80
C LEU A 85 -36.31 -23.14 -49.80
N ILE A 86 -37.01 -24.28 -49.64
CA ILE A 86 -36.79 -25.50 -50.45
C ILE A 86 -36.95 -25.26 -51.97
N SER A 87 -37.84 -24.36 -52.40
CA SER A 87 -38.08 -24.09 -53.83
C SER A 87 -37.10 -23.09 -54.46
N LYS A 88 -36.40 -22.26 -53.66
CA LYS A 88 -35.38 -21.29 -54.11
C LYS A 88 -34.47 -20.95 -52.94
N PRO A 89 -33.48 -21.81 -52.62
CA PRO A 89 -32.55 -21.54 -51.52
C PRO A 89 -31.69 -20.33 -51.86
N PHE A 90 -31.62 -19.37 -50.94
CA PHE A 90 -30.80 -18.16 -51.08
C PHE A 90 -29.32 -18.49 -50.86
N ASP A 91 -29.03 -19.39 -49.91
CA ASP A 91 -27.70 -19.95 -49.65
C ASP A 91 -27.79 -21.49 -49.57
N PRO A 92 -27.74 -22.21 -50.70
CA PRO A 92 -27.81 -23.67 -50.71
C PRO A 92 -26.58 -24.31 -50.03
N TYR A 93 -26.77 -25.50 -49.47
CA TYR A 93 -25.68 -26.30 -48.93
C TYR A 93 -24.58 -26.46 -50.00
N PRO A 94 -23.31 -26.06 -49.75
CA PRO A 94 -22.60 -25.97 -48.45
C PRO A 94 -22.51 -24.57 -47.78
N TYR A 95 -23.46 -23.66 -48.01
CA TYR A 95 -23.56 -22.32 -47.38
C TYR A 95 -22.36 -21.39 -47.65
N ILE A 96 -22.11 -21.05 -48.91
CA ILE A 96 -20.94 -20.27 -49.32
C ILE A 96 -20.95 -18.84 -48.77
N LEU A 97 -22.14 -18.22 -48.69
CA LEU A 97 -22.28 -16.84 -48.20
C LEU A 97 -22.03 -16.76 -46.70
N LEU A 98 -22.59 -17.71 -45.94
CA LEU A 98 -22.35 -17.81 -44.50
C LEU A 98 -20.87 -18.05 -44.20
N ASN A 99 -20.23 -18.93 -44.95
CA ASN A 99 -18.81 -19.23 -44.78
C ASN A 99 -17.90 -18.03 -45.09
N LEU A 100 -18.22 -17.27 -46.15
CA LEU A 100 -17.51 -16.03 -46.49
C LEU A 100 -17.65 -14.98 -45.39
N LEU A 101 -18.85 -14.80 -44.85
CA LEU A 101 -19.12 -13.84 -43.79
C LEU A 101 -18.40 -14.21 -42.50
N LEU A 102 -18.45 -15.47 -42.07
CA LEU A 102 -17.72 -15.96 -40.89
C LEU A 102 -16.21 -15.76 -41.05
N SER A 103 -15.67 -16.05 -42.24
CA SER A 103 -14.24 -15.88 -42.52
C SER A 103 -13.81 -14.42 -42.41
N CYS A 104 -14.62 -13.48 -42.92
CA CYS A 104 -14.37 -12.04 -42.81
C CYS A 104 -14.42 -11.56 -41.35
N VAL A 105 -15.42 -11.99 -40.58
CA VAL A 105 -15.55 -11.65 -39.15
C VAL A 105 -14.36 -12.18 -38.36
N ALA A 106 -13.98 -13.44 -38.57
CA ALA A 106 -12.83 -14.06 -37.89
C ALA A 106 -11.51 -13.35 -38.21
N ALA A 107 -11.30 -12.96 -39.48
CA ALA A 107 -10.11 -12.21 -39.89
C ALA A 107 -9.98 -10.85 -39.19
N MET A 108 -11.11 -10.17 -38.94
CA MET A 108 -11.13 -8.89 -38.22
C MET A 108 -10.98 -9.06 -36.70
N GLN A 109 -11.36 -10.22 -36.14
CA GLN A 109 -11.29 -10.46 -34.70
C GLN A 109 -9.86 -10.48 -34.17
N ALA A 110 -8.90 -11.13 -34.84
CA ALA A 110 -7.55 -11.29 -34.32
C ALA A 110 -6.82 -9.95 -34.06
N PRO A 111 -6.84 -8.95 -34.97
CA PRO A 111 -6.28 -7.63 -34.69
C PRO A 111 -7.00 -6.86 -33.59
N VAL A 112 -8.33 -6.95 -33.51
CA VAL A 112 -9.10 -6.26 -32.45
C VAL A 112 -8.79 -6.84 -31.09
N ILE A 113 -8.71 -8.17 -30.99
CA ILE A 113 -8.29 -8.87 -29.78
C ILE A 113 -6.86 -8.45 -29.42
N MET A 114 -5.92 -8.46 -30.38
CA MET A 114 -4.53 -8.05 -30.14
C MET A 114 -4.40 -6.59 -29.71
N MET A 115 -5.19 -5.68 -30.27
CA MET A 115 -5.23 -4.27 -29.84
C MET A 115 -5.76 -4.14 -28.40
N SER A 116 -6.81 -4.88 -28.04
CA SER A 116 -7.33 -4.88 -26.66
C SER A 116 -6.34 -5.49 -25.67
N GLN A 117 -5.63 -6.57 -26.05
CA GLN A 117 -4.60 -7.22 -25.24
C GLN A 117 -3.41 -6.29 -25.01
N ASN A 118 -2.85 -5.69 -26.07
CA ASN A 118 -1.73 -4.73 -25.95
C ASN A 118 -2.06 -3.57 -25.00
N ARG A 119 -3.31 -3.08 -25.02
CA ARG A 119 -3.75 -2.03 -24.09
C ARG A 119 -3.84 -2.53 -22.66
N GLN A 120 -4.42 -3.71 -22.44
CA GLN A 120 -4.52 -4.30 -21.11
C GLN A 120 -3.12 -4.56 -20.51
N GLU A 121 -2.19 -5.09 -21.31
CA GLU A 121 -0.80 -5.32 -20.91
C GLU A 121 -0.08 -4.01 -20.55
N ALA A 122 -0.30 -2.92 -21.29
CA ALA A 122 0.27 -1.62 -20.96
C ALA A 122 -0.24 -1.09 -19.61
N LYS A 123 -1.54 -1.23 -19.34
CA LYS A 123 -2.14 -0.88 -18.04
C LYS A 123 -1.58 -1.75 -16.91
N ASP A 124 -1.49 -3.06 -17.14
CA ASP A 124 -0.97 -4.02 -16.15
C ASP A 124 0.52 -3.79 -15.86
N ARG A 125 1.31 -3.40 -16.87
CA ARG A 125 2.71 -3.00 -16.70
C ARG A 125 2.85 -1.76 -15.82
N LYS A 126 2.06 -0.73 -16.09
CA LYS A 126 2.07 0.52 -15.30
C LYS A 126 1.65 0.26 -13.85
N ARG A 127 0.63 -0.57 -13.64
CA ARG A 127 0.21 -1.01 -12.30
C ARG A 127 1.35 -1.74 -11.59
N SER A 128 2.02 -2.67 -12.27
CA SER A 128 3.14 -3.43 -11.71
C SER A 128 4.34 -2.55 -11.35
N GLU A 129 4.67 -1.56 -12.19
CA GLU A 129 5.73 -0.57 -11.91
C GLU A 129 5.39 0.27 -10.67
N ASN A 130 4.13 0.69 -10.53
CA ASN A 130 3.68 1.40 -9.35
C ASN A 130 3.73 0.54 -8.07
N ASP A 131 3.23 -0.70 -8.14
CA ASP A 131 3.26 -1.62 -7.00
C ASP A 131 4.71 -1.88 -6.55
N TYR A 132 5.65 -1.99 -7.50
CA TYR A 132 7.08 -2.07 -7.21
C TYR A 132 7.62 -0.84 -6.48
N MET A 133 7.25 0.37 -6.92
CA MET A 133 7.67 1.62 -6.29
C MET A 133 7.13 1.75 -4.87
N ILE A 134 5.88 1.36 -4.63
CA ILE A 134 5.28 1.32 -3.29
C ILE A 134 6.05 0.35 -2.40
N ASN A 135 6.35 -0.85 -2.89
CA ASN A 135 7.08 -1.86 -2.13
C ASN A 135 8.48 -1.35 -1.73
N LEU A 136 9.20 -0.73 -2.66
CA LEU A 136 10.52 -0.14 -2.40
C LEU A 136 10.45 0.98 -1.35
N LYS A 137 9.40 1.82 -1.41
CA LYS A 137 9.16 2.87 -0.41
C LYS A 137 8.93 2.26 0.97
N SER A 138 8.06 1.25 1.07
CA SER A 138 7.82 0.54 2.33
C SER A 138 9.08 -0.11 2.88
N GLU A 139 9.92 -0.72 2.04
CA GLU A 139 11.21 -1.30 2.47
C GLU A 139 12.14 -0.22 3.05
N LEU A 140 12.22 0.95 2.41
CA LEU A 140 13.02 2.07 2.89
C LEU A 140 12.51 2.63 4.23
N GLU A 141 11.19 2.78 4.37
CA GLU A 141 10.56 3.23 5.61
C GLU A 141 10.80 2.24 6.76
N ILE A 142 10.70 0.93 6.50
CA ILE A 142 11.03 -0.12 7.48
C ILE A 142 12.50 -0.03 7.90
N ARG A 143 13.43 0.14 6.96
CA ARG A 143 14.85 0.36 7.30
C ARG A 143 15.06 1.60 8.17
N ASN A 144 14.39 2.70 7.84
CA ASN A 144 14.51 3.94 8.60
C ASN A 144 13.98 3.78 10.04
N LEU A 145 12.84 3.11 10.20
CA LEU A 145 12.28 2.77 11.50
C LEU A 145 13.22 1.86 12.29
N HIS A 146 13.81 0.84 11.64
CA HIS A 146 14.78 -0.06 12.28
C HIS A 146 15.97 0.71 12.82
N GLN A 147 16.56 1.61 12.01
CA GLN A 147 17.69 2.44 12.44
C GLN A 147 17.32 3.35 13.62
N LYS A 148 16.12 3.93 13.64
CA LYS A 148 15.65 4.74 14.78
C LYS A 148 15.47 3.91 16.05
N ILE A 149 14.95 2.69 15.92
CA ILE A 149 14.80 1.75 17.04
C ILE A 149 16.18 1.40 17.60
N ASP A 150 17.16 1.11 16.75
CA ASP A 150 18.53 0.80 17.18
C ASP A 150 19.15 1.97 17.95
N LEU A 151 19.03 3.19 17.42
CA LEU A 151 19.53 4.40 18.09
C LEU A 151 18.85 4.63 19.45
N SER A 152 17.52 4.53 19.50
CA SER A 152 16.77 4.67 20.77
C SER A 152 17.14 3.58 21.78
N THR A 153 17.38 2.37 21.29
CA THR A 153 17.81 1.24 22.12
C THR A 153 19.21 1.48 22.69
N GLU A 154 20.14 2.03 21.91
CA GLU A 154 21.46 2.42 22.39
C GLU A 154 21.37 3.49 23.49
N GLU A 155 20.52 4.51 23.31
CA GLU A 155 20.27 5.54 24.33
C GLU A 155 19.70 4.94 25.63
N GLN A 156 18.73 4.03 25.52
CA GLN A 156 18.16 3.32 26.67
C GLN A 156 19.21 2.51 27.43
N TYR A 157 20.11 1.81 26.72
CA TYR A 157 21.21 1.08 27.35
C TYR A 157 22.19 2.00 28.09
N LYS A 158 22.55 3.14 27.50
CA LYS A 158 23.40 4.14 28.17
C LYS A 158 22.76 4.63 29.45
N HIS A 159 21.47 4.98 29.43
CA HIS A 159 20.74 5.41 30.62
C HIS A 159 20.69 4.33 31.70
N LEU A 160 20.50 3.07 31.31
CA LEU A 160 20.52 1.96 32.26
C LEU A 160 21.88 1.82 32.95
N CYS A 161 22.98 1.94 32.20
CA CYS A 161 24.34 1.93 32.74
C CYS A 161 24.60 3.11 33.69
N GLU A 162 24.16 4.32 33.34
CA GLU A 162 24.28 5.51 34.20
C GLU A 162 23.55 5.31 35.54
N ILE A 163 22.33 4.79 35.49
CA ILE A 163 21.55 4.48 36.70
C ILE A 163 22.26 3.41 37.55
N GLN A 164 22.79 2.35 36.93
CA GLN A 164 23.55 1.33 37.67
C GLN A 164 24.81 1.91 38.32
N GLN A 165 25.54 2.77 37.61
CA GLN A 165 26.74 3.41 38.15
C GLN A 165 26.41 4.30 39.35
N GLN A 166 25.32 5.08 39.27
CA GLN A 166 24.82 5.87 40.40
C GLN A 166 24.42 4.99 41.59
N GLN A 167 23.77 3.83 41.36
CA GLN A 167 23.41 2.90 42.43
C GLN A 167 24.65 2.31 43.11
N ILE A 168 25.68 1.96 42.35
CA ILE A 168 26.96 1.44 42.90
C ILE A 168 27.65 2.52 43.74
N GLU A 169 27.72 3.75 43.24
CA GLU A 169 28.32 4.88 43.96
C GLU A 169 27.60 5.14 45.29
N LEU A 170 26.27 5.12 45.28
CA LEU A 170 25.47 5.22 46.50
C LEU A 170 25.76 4.09 47.49
N MET A 171 25.88 2.84 47.04
CA MET A 171 26.22 1.71 47.91
C MET A 171 27.62 1.85 48.52
N LEU A 172 28.60 2.33 47.76
CA LEU A 172 29.95 2.58 48.24
C LEU A 172 29.98 3.70 49.29
N ASP A 173 29.18 4.75 49.10
CA ASP A 173 29.06 5.85 50.06
C ASP A 173 28.39 5.40 51.36
N ILE A 174 27.30 4.63 51.27
CA ILE A 174 26.66 3.98 52.43
C ILE A 174 27.67 3.11 53.18
N LEU A 175 28.44 2.27 52.48
CA LEU A 175 29.47 1.44 53.11
C LEU A 175 30.55 2.26 53.81
N LYS A 176 30.98 3.40 53.25
CA LYS A 176 31.90 4.34 53.92
C LYS A 176 31.30 4.90 55.21
N HIS A 177 30.05 5.33 55.17
CA HIS A 177 29.34 5.88 56.32
C HIS A 177 29.10 4.82 57.42
N VAL A 178 28.79 3.57 57.04
CA VAL A 178 28.64 2.45 57.99
C VAL A 178 29.99 2.05 58.60
N LYS A 179 31.09 2.08 57.83
CA LYS A 179 32.44 1.72 58.30
C LYS A 179 33.05 2.78 59.22
N ASN A 180 32.60 4.05 59.16
CA ASN A 180 33.15 5.14 59.97
C ASN A 180 32.04 5.91 60.73
N PRO A 181 31.44 5.31 61.78
CA PRO A 181 30.32 5.90 62.50
C PRO A 181 30.70 7.13 63.36
N SER A 182 31.98 7.48 63.49
CA SER A 182 32.47 8.49 64.45
C SER A 182 32.45 9.95 63.93
N ALA A 183 32.20 10.19 62.63
CA ALA A 183 32.24 11.55 62.07
C ALA A 183 30.91 12.32 62.15
N ALA A 184 29.78 11.67 62.42
CA ALA A 184 28.45 12.31 62.40
C ALA A 184 28.06 13.02 63.72
N GLY A 185 28.89 12.98 64.76
CA GLY A 185 28.56 13.48 66.10
C GLY A 185 29.30 14.73 66.59
N LYS A 186 30.13 15.38 65.76
CA LYS A 186 30.99 16.50 66.21
C LYS A 186 30.92 17.73 65.30
N THR A 187 29.73 18.31 65.10
CA THR A 187 29.61 19.65 64.50
C THR A 187 28.51 20.52 65.13
N ASP A 188 28.18 20.34 66.42
CA ASP A 188 27.18 21.21 67.07
C ASP A 188 27.42 21.50 68.57
N SER A 189 28.66 21.82 68.96
CA SER A 189 28.94 22.25 70.35
C SER A 189 29.93 23.41 70.51
N SER A 190 30.11 24.27 69.50
CA SER A 190 30.99 25.44 69.66
C SER A 190 30.38 26.69 69.03
N ASN A 191 29.28 27.17 69.61
CA ASN A 191 28.90 28.58 69.56
C ASN A 191 27.93 28.94 70.70
N LYS A 192 28.43 28.97 71.93
CA LYS A 192 27.82 29.70 73.07
C LYS A 192 28.80 29.76 74.23
N ALA A 193 29.62 30.79 74.23
CA ALA A 193 30.21 31.42 75.41
C ALA A 193 30.42 32.90 75.07
#